data_AF-A0A9P6CEH7-F1
#
_entry.id   AF-A0A9P6CEH7-F1
#
_cell.length_a   1.000
_cell.length_b   1.000
_cell.length_c   1.000
_cell.angle_alpha   90.00
_cell.angle_beta   90.00
_cell.angle_gamma   90.00
#
_symmetry.space_group_name_H-M   'P 1'
#
loop_
_entity.id
_entity.type
_entity.pdbx_description
1 polymer ?
#
loop_
_entity_poly.entity_id
_entity_poly.type
_entity_poly.pdbx_seq_one_letter_code
_entity_poly.pdbx_strand_id
1 'polypeptide(L)'
;MSMLNKELTAGYNRTDVGVYETREGSEDNESITLSQDSDVLCFHDDFFGIEHEFDIGVFDPPSDVRCEVPGRKKIHKAPSTNSTFGELQNSPDPKADAHGDKEESNVQHYEIFQAVHADVNTWSGAFSGLAQWPAQLDNSYRASVESDNVEGWLSNVWEHAAKGRELLCRLRSMEGRLPYEMWKIREMWRLEVELVETVVRGISCLELRSSLVETGHLNLVTGVME
;
A
#
# COMPACT_ATOMS: atom_id res chain seq x y z
N MET A 1 51.30 -8.84 -36.83
CA MET A 1 49.98 -9.02 -36.19
C MET A 1 49.70 -7.78 -35.35
N SER A 2 49.14 -6.77 -36.00
CA SER A 2 48.85 -5.45 -35.43
C SER A 2 47.44 -5.06 -35.87
N MET A 3 46.82 -4.15 -35.09
CA MET A 3 45.57 -3.42 -35.35
C MET A 3 44.31 -4.14 -34.82
N LEU A 4 43.41 -3.54 -34.02
CA LEU A 4 43.16 -2.14 -33.67
C LEU A 4 42.29 -2.11 -32.38
N ASN A 5 42.70 -1.34 -31.38
CA ASN A 5 41.82 -0.86 -30.31
C ASN A 5 40.91 0.23 -30.87
N LYS A 6 39.59 0.14 -30.64
CA LYS A 6 38.66 1.26 -30.85
C LYS A 6 38.13 1.71 -29.50
N GLU A 7 38.67 2.84 -29.05
CA GLU A 7 38.14 3.67 -27.98
C GLU A 7 36.80 4.26 -28.43
N LEU A 8 35.77 4.14 -27.58
CA LEU A 8 34.51 4.87 -27.69
C LEU A 8 34.49 5.91 -26.56
N THR A 9 34.96 7.11 -26.88
CA THR A 9 34.79 8.31 -26.06
C THR A 9 33.37 8.84 -26.24
N ALA A 10 32.51 8.61 -25.26
CA ALA A 10 31.20 9.28 -25.17
C ALA A 10 31.38 10.69 -24.61
N GLY A 11 31.21 11.71 -25.45
CA GLY A 11 31.14 13.11 -25.04
C GLY A 11 29.81 13.39 -24.35
N TYR A 12 29.89 13.81 -23.08
CA TYR A 12 28.75 14.29 -22.31
C TYR A 12 28.66 15.81 -22.50
N ASN A 13 27.70 16.26 -23.31
CA ASN A 13 27.41 17.69 -23.47
C ASN A 13 26.68 18.20 -22.24
N ARG A 14 27.33 19.12 -21.54
CA ARG A 14 26.85 19.84 -20.36
C ARG A 14 25.87 20.92 -20.82
N THR A 15 24.57 20.70 -20.62
CA THR A 15 23.53 21.73 -20.82
C THR A 15 23.46 22.68 -19.63
N ASP A 16 23.14 23.92 -19.98
CA ASP A 16 23.29 25.14 -19.22
C ASP A 16 22.56 25.21 -17.87
N VAL A 17 23.23 25.89 -16.95
CA VAL A 17 22.75 26.32 -15.64
C VAL A 17 21.72 27.44 -15.86
N GLY A 18 20.44 27.11 -15.67
CA GLY A 18 19.37 28.10 -15.58
C GLY A 18 19.49 28.90 -14.29
N VAL A 19 19.75 30.20 -14.44
CA VAL A 19 19.72 31.22 -13.39
C VAL A 19 18.27 31.40 -12.94
N TYR A 20 17.96 31.09 -11.68
CA TYR A 20 16.68 31.44 -11.06
C TYR A 20 16.75 32.87 -10.52
N GLU A 21 15.90 33.71 -11.08
CA GLU A 21 15.63 35.08 -10.66
C GLU A 21 14.92 35.08 -9.30
N THR A 22 15.58 35.61 -8.28
CA THR A 22 15.03 35.81 -6.94
C THR A 22 14.01 36.94 -6.99
N ARG A 23 12.72 36.61 -6.93
CA ARG A 23 11.65 37.61 -6.75
C ARG A 23 11.48 37.89 -5.26
N GLU A 24 12.08 38.98 -4.80
CA GLU A 24 11.76 39.61 -3.52
C GLU A 24 10.32 40.13 -3.56
N GLY A 25 9.48 39.73 -2.60
CA GLY A 25 8.09 40.15 -2.56
C GLY A 25 7.41 39.82 -1.24
N SER A 26 7.31 40.86 -0.41
CA SER A 26 6.24 41.13 0.57
C SER A 26 6.18 40.26 1.82
N GLU A 27 6.69 40.83 2.90
CA GLU A 27 6.45 40.43 4.29
C GLU A 27 5.04 40.87 4.71
N ASP A 28 4.08 39.94 4.76
CA ASP A 28 2.85 40.12 5.53
C ASP A 28 2.88 39.14 6.70
N ASN A 29 3.29 39.67 7.86
CA ASN A 29 3.28 39.00 9.15
C ASN A 29 1.84 38.85 9.65
N GLU A 30 1.19 37.74 9.33
CA GLU A 30 0.01 37.29 10.07
C GLU A 30 0.46 36.48 11.30
N SER A 31 0.36 37.12 12.46
CA SER A 31 0.57 36.49 13.77
C SER A 31 -0.56 35.48 14.05
N ILE A 32 -0.27 34.19 13.87
CA ILE A 32 -1.16 33.09 14.25
C ILE A 32 -1.09 32.92 15.78
N THR A 33 -2.16 33.29 16.48
CA THR A 33 -2.36 32.94 17.88
C THR A 33 -2.84 31.49 17.97
N LEU A 34 -1.96 30.59 18.44
CA LEU A 34 -2.31 29.22 18.80
C LEU A 34 -3.14 29.22 20.08
N SER A 35 -4.45 29.03 19.96
CA SER A 35 -5.32 28.70 21.10
C SER A 35 -4.99 27.30 21.58
N GLN A 36 -4.49 27.19 22.82
CA GLN A 36 -4.37 25.94 23.54
C GLN A 36 -5.75 25.56 24.09
N ASP A 37 -6.59 24.99 23.24
CA ASP A 37 -7.77 24.27 23.71
C ASP A 37 -7.55 22.78 23.48
N SER A 38 -7.51 22.09 24.61
CA SER A 38 -7.35 20.67 24.79
C SER A 38 -8.58 19.93 24.27
N ASP A 39 -8.47 19.35 23.08
CA ASP A 39 -9.45 18.39 22.58
C ASP A 39 -9.01 16.95 22.89
N VAL A 40 -9.79 16.33 23.78
CA VAL A 40 -9.86 14.89 23.99
C VAL A 40 -10.35 14.28 22.67
N LEU A 41 -9.43 13.68 21.92
CA LEU A 41 -9.76 12.89 20.72
C LEU A 41 -10.49 11.62 21.15
N CYS A 42 -11.82 11.71 21.26
CA CYS A 42 -12.69 10.56 21.14
C CYS A 42 -12.66 10.13 19.67
N PHE A 43 -11.83 9.14 19.33
CA PHE A 43 -11.95 8.42 18.07
C PHE A 43 -13.30 7.70 18.07
N HIS A 44 -14.26 8.26 17.34
CA HIS A 44 -15.48 7.54 16.98
C HIS A 44 -15.09 6.45 15.98
N ASP A 45 -15.22 5.19 16.40
CA ASP A 45 -14.98 3.97 15.61
C ASP A 45 -16.04 3.75 14.50
N ASP A 46 -16.36 4.79 13.72
CA ASP A 46 -17.36 4.72 12.64
C ASP A 46 -16.73 4.64 11.24
N PHE A 47 -15.41 4.42 11.13
CA PHE A 47 -14.70 4.44 9.83
C PHE A 47 -14.82 3.14 9.00
N PHE A 48 -15.49 2.09 9.49
CA PHE A 48 -15.73 0.84 8.74
C PHE A 48 -17.20 0.66 8.32
N GLY A 49 -17.87 1.76 7.96
CA GLY A 49 -19.25 1.76 7.45
C GLY A 49 -19.40 2.01 5.94
N ILE A 50 -18.36 1.76 5.12
CA ILE A 50 -18.50 1.82 3.66
C ILE A 50 -18.99 0.45 3.16
N GLU A 51 -20.28 0.17 3.37
CA GLU A 51 -21.03 -0.74 2.50
C GLU A 51 -21.37 0.01 1.20
N HIS A 52 -20.34 0.41 0.44
CA HIS A 52 -20.56 0.81 -0.94
C HIS A 52 -20.56 -0.47 -1.76
N GLU A 53 -21.76 -0.93 -2.06
CA GLU A 53 -22.05 -1.92 -3.09
C GLU A 53 -21.63 -1.33 -4.44
N PHE A 54 -20.32 -1.27 -4.70
CA PHE A 54 -19.82 -1.09 -6.04
C PHE A 54 -20.10 -2.41 -6.76
N ASP A 55 -21.08 -2.36 -7.66
CA ASP A 55 -21.28 -3.38 -8.68
C ASP A 55 -20.11 -3.29 -9.68
N ILE A 56 -18.93 -3.68 -9.23
CA ILE A 56 -17.79 -3.96 -10.07
C ILE A 56 -18.20 -5.23 -10.81
N GLY A 57 -18.60 -5.07 -12.07
CA GLY A 57 -18.91 -6.19 -12.95
C GLY A 57 -17.83 -7.27 -12.76
N VAL A 58 -18.26 -8.43 -12.28
CA VAL A 58 -17.39 -9.54 -11.88
C VAL A 58 -16.59 -9.96 -13.10
N PHE A 59 -15.37 -9.44 -13.21
CA PHE A 59 -14.37 -10.03 -14.08
C PHE A 59 -13.82 -11.22 -13.31
N ASP A 60 -14.26 -12.43 -13.67
CA ASP A 60 -13.77 -13.66 -13.06
C ASP A 60 -12.25 -13.70 -13.22
N PRO A 61 -11.47 -13.56 -12.12
CA PRO A 61 -10.03 -13.71 -12.22
C PRO A 61 -9.73 -15.16 -12.66
N PRO A 62 -8.63 -15.40 -13.40
CA PRO A 62 -8.20 -16.75 -13.72
C PRO A 62 -8.14 -17.59 -12.44
N SER A 63 -8.75 -18.78 -12.50
CA SER A 63 -9.24 -19.57 -11.36
C SER A 63 -8.18 -20.10 -10.38
N ASP A 64 -6.93 -19.66 -10.50
CA ASP A 64 -5.77 -20.31 -9.90
C ASP A 64 -5.21 -19.62 -8.65
N VAL A 65 -5.78 -18.49 -8.20
CA VAL A 65 -5.35 -17.84 -6.95
C VAL A 65 -6.52 -17.67 -5.98
N ARG A 66 -7.08 -18.80 -5.54
CA ARG A 66 -8.01 -18.81 -4.41
C ARG A 66 -7.20 -18.67 -3.11
N CYS A 67 -7.16 -17.48 -2.54
CA CYS A 67 -6.76 -17.32 -1.15
C CYS A 67 -7.86 -17.94 -0.28
N GLU A 68 -7.67 -19.19 0.13
CA GLU A 68 -8.53 -19.82 1.13
C GLU A 68 -8.39 -19.06 2.45
N VAL A 69 -9.37 -18.20 2.74
CA VAL A 69 -9.50 -17.57 4.06
C VAL A 69 -9.90 -18.66 5.04
N PRO A 70 -9.08 -18.97 6.07
CA PRO A 70 -9.45 -19.97 7.08
C PRO A 70 -10.77 -19.58 7.74
N GLY A 71 -11.71 -20.53 7.78
CA GLY A 71 -13.11 -20.29 8.12
C GLY A 71 -13.34 -19.44 9.37
N ARG A 72 -14.02 -18.30 9.19
CA ARG A 72 -14.63 -17.51 10.27
C ARG A 72 -15.55 -18.42 11.10
N LYS A 73 -15.14 -18.71 12.33
CA LYS A 73 -15.98 -19.37 13.33
C LYS A 73 -17.20 -18.49 13.61
N LYS A 74 -18.39 -19.08 13.56
CA LYS A 74 -19.69 -18.42 13.81
C LYS A 74 -19.65 -17.69 15.16
N ILE A 75 -19.83 -16.36 15.12
CA ILE A 75 -19.91 -15.51 16.31
C ILE A 75 -21.17 -15.91 17.09
N HIS A 76 -20.97 -16.37 18.33
CA HIS A 76 -22.04 -16.67 19.27
C HIS A 76 -22.80 -15.40 19.66
N LYS A 77 -24.13 -15.50 19.79
CA LYS A 77 -25.02 -14.43 20.27
C LYS A 77 -24.49 -13.78 21.55
N ALA A 78 -24.50 -12.44 21.57
CA ALA A 78 -24.15 -11.64 22.73
C ALA A 78 -24.97 -12.06 23.98
N PRO A 79 -24.30 -12.37 25.11
CA PRO A 79 -25.00 -12.64 26.36
C PRO A 79 -25.60 -11.35 26.93
N SER A 80 -26.88 -11.41 27.26
CA SER A 80 -27.64 -10.34 27.92
C SER A 80 -27.03 -10.02 29.29
N THR A 81 -26.63 -8.76 29.48
CA THR A 81 -25.97 -8.26 30.69
C THR A 81 -26.99 -7.90 31.77
N ASN A 82 -27.40 -8.89 32.56
CA ASN A 82 -28.03 -8.68 33.86
C ASN A 82 -27.07 -9.22 34.93
N SER A 83 -25.88 -8.62 35.09
CA SER A 83 -24.88 -9.08 36.05
C SER A 83 -24.83 -8.17 37.27
N THR A 84 -25.44 -8.66 38.34
CA THR A 84 -25.27 -8.19 39.71
C THR A 84 -23.80 -8.31 40.10
N PHE A 85 -23.20 -7.20 40.50
CA PHE A 85 -21.80 -7.10 40.95
C PHE A 85 -21.62 -7.95 42.22
N GLY A 86 -21.14 -9.18 42.04
CA GLY A 86 -20.88 -10.14 43.11
C GLY A 86 -19.52 -9.89 43.77
N GLU A 87 -19.50 -10.14 45.07
CA GLU A 87 -18.42 -9.93 46.03
C GLU A 87 -17.13 -10.67 45.65
N LEU A 88 -16.00 -9.94 45.67
CA LEU A 88 -14.65 -10.39 45.34
C LEU A 88 -14.19 -11.50 46.29
N GLN A 89 -14.31 -12.76 45.87
CA GLN A 89 -13.65 -13.87 46.56
C GLN A 89 -12.20 -14.00 46.07
N ASN A 90 -11.27 -13.88 47.02
CA ASN A 90 -9.83 -13.99 46.84
C ASN A 90 -9.46 -15.34 46.21
N SER A 91 -8.94 -15.29 44.98
CA SER A 91 -8.49 -16.48 44.24
C SER A 91 -7.08 -16.90 44.70
N PRO A 92 -6.76 -18.21 44.75
CA PRO A 92 -5.47 -18.72 45.21
C PRO A 92 -4.33 -18.35 44.26
N ASP A 93 -3.18 -18.00 44.84
CA ASP A 93 -1.95 -17.65 44.12
C ASP A 93 -1.55 -18.69 43.05
N PRO A 94 -1.44 -18.31 41.77
CA PRO A 94 -0.97 -19.20 40.73
C PRO A 94 0.52 -19.48 40.93
N LYS A 95 0.86 -20.76 41.11
CA LYS A 95 2.23 -21.26 41.19
C LYS A 95 3.00 -20.89 39.93
N ALA A 96 4.14 -20.23 40.14
CA ALA A 96 5.08 -19.77 39.14
C ALA A 96 5.85 -20.95 38.53
N ASP A 97 5.27 -21.60 37.52
CA ASP A 97 5.98 -22.61 36.74
C ASP A 97 6.10 -22.19 35.26
N ALA A 98 7.35 -22.23 34.78
CA ALA A 98 7.80 -22.19 33.37
C ALA A 98 7.67 -20.87 32.58
N HIS A 99 8.66 -19.99 32.74
CA HIS A 99 8.83 -18.71 32.04
C HIS A 99 9.84 -18.74 30.86
N GLY A 100 10.11 -19.90 30.24
CA GLY A 100 11.23 -20.06 29.29
C GLY A 100 10.98 -19.71 27.81
N ASP A 101 9.80 -20.01 27.26
CA ASP A 101 9.70 -20.21 25.79
C ASP A 101 8.83 -19.17 25.04
N LYS A 102 8.44 -18.06 25.70
CA LYS A 102 7.51 -17.09 25.09
C LYS A 102 8.18 -15.96 24.30
N GLU A 103 9.44 -15.67 24.56
CA GLU A 103 10.12 -14.49 24.00
C GLU A 103 10.58 -14.69 22.54
N GLU A 104 10.99 -15.91 22.18
CA GLU A 104 11.52 -16.25 20.84
C GLU A 104 10.45 -16.14 19.73
N SER A 105 9.17 -16.37 20.07
CA SER A 105 8.06 -16.30 19.10
C SER A 105 7.72 -14.88 18.65
N ASN A 106 8.05 -13.84 19.41
CA ASN A 106 7.69 -12.45 19.08
C ASN A 106 8.65 -11.81 18.09
N VAL A 107 9.94 -12.18 18.14
CA VAL A 107 10.96 -11.65 17.24
C VAL A 107 10.64 -12.02 15.78
N GLN A 108 10.17 -13.25 15.55
CA GLN A 108 9.85 -13.76 14.22
C GLN A 108 8.72 -12.97 13.51
N HIS A 109 7.70 -12.53 14.24
CA HIS A 109 6.57 -11.81 13.63
C HIS A 109 6.96 -10.41 13.15
N TYR A 110 7.80 -9.72 13.93
CA TYR A 110 8.29 -8.41 13.57
C TYR A 110 9.22 -8.46 12.35
N GLU A 111 10.07 -9.47 12.25
CA GLU A 111 10.92 -9.71 11.08
C GLU A 111 10.10 -9.99 9.81
N ILE A 112 9.03 -10.80 9.93
CA ILE A 112 8.09 -11.04 8.82
C ILE A 112 7.44 -9.73 8.36
N PHE A 113 6.98 -8.89 9.30
CA PHE A 113 6.39 -7.59 8.98
C PHE A 113 7.39 -6.69 8.24
N GLN A 114 8.64 -6.62 8.71
CA GLN A 114 9.68 -5.83 8.04
C GLN A 114 9.97 -6.33 6.62
N ALA A 115 9.96 -7.64 6.40
CA ALA A 115 10.12 -8.22 5.06
C ALA A 115 8.96 -7.80 4.14
N VAL A 116 7.71 -7.88 4.61
CA VAL A 116 6.54 -7.43 3.82
C VAL A 116 6.62 -5.93 3.53
N HIS A 117 7.01 -5.11 4.52
CA HIS A 117 7.22 -3.68 4.33
C HIS A 117 8.28 -3.38 3.25
N ALA A 118 9.41 -4.09 3.26
CA ALA A 118 10.44 -3.95 2.22
C ALA A 118 9.93 -4.38 0.83
N ASP A 119 9.15 -5.46 0.76
CA ASP A 119 8.56 -5.94 -0.49
C ASP A 119 7.58 -4.92 -1.08
N VAL A 120 6.72 -4.32 -0.25
CA VAL A 120 5.77 -3.28 -0.68
C VAL A 120 6.50 -2.04 -1.18
N ASN A 121 7.56 -1.59 -0.49
CA ASN A 121 8.35 -0.44 -0.93
C ASN A 121 9.08 -0.71 -2.26
N THR A 122 9.58 -1.93 -2.44
CA THR A 122 10.20 -2.34 -3.70
C THR A 122 9.17 -2.38 -4.84
N TRP A 123 7.99 -2.92 -4.57
CA TRP A 123 6.89 -2.97 -5.54
C TRP A 123 6.38 -1.58 -5.92
N SER A 124 6.12 -0.70 -4.95
CA SER A 124 5.64 0.67 -5.20
C SER A 124 6.66 1.55 -5.93
N GLY A 125 7.95 1.19 -5.85
CA GLY A 125 9.06 1.85 -6.52
C GLY A 125 9.19 1.61 -8.03
N ALA A 126 8.49 0.63 -8.61
CA ALA A 126 8.66 0.21 -10.01
C ALA A 126 8.47 1.33 -11.06
N PHE A 127 7.73 2.39 -10.72
CA PHE A 127 7.50 3.55 -11.58
C PHE A 127 7.88 4.87 -10.90
N SER A 128 9.03 4.91 -10.23
CA SER A 128 9.53 6.11 -9.50
C SER A 128 8.62 6.55 -8.35
N GLY A 129 7.87 5.61 -7.77
CA GLY A 129 6.95 5.84 -6.65
C GLY A 129 5.51 6.13 -7.07
N LEU A 130 4.56 5.80 -6.19
CA LEU A 130 3.12 5.75 -6.46
C LEU A 130 2.52 7.05 -7.06
N ALA A 131 3.04 8.20 -6.64
CA ALA A 131 2.58 9.50 -7.15
C ALA A 131 2.85 9.69 -8.65
N GLN A 132 3.87 9.03 -9.19
CA GLN A 132 4.28 9.15 -10.60
C GLN A 132 3.65 8.05 -11.49
N TRP A 133 3.01 7.04 -10.90
CA TRP A 133 2.46 5.90 -11.63
C TRP A 133 1.54 6.30 -12.80
N PRO A 134 0.59 7.23 -12.66
CA PRO A 134 -0.30 7.59 -13.78
C PRO A 134 0.48 8.07 -15.01
N ALA A 135 1.45 8.98 -14.83
CA ALA A 135 2.25 9.53 -15.91
C ALA A 135 3.21 8.49 -16.51
N GLN A 136 3.83 7.66 -15.67
CA GLN A 136 4.77 6.63 -16.13
C GLN A 136 4.06 5.50 -16.88
N LEU A 137 2.88 5.08 -16.43
CA LEU A 137 2.06 4.10 -17.13
C LEU A 137 1.66 4.63 -18.51
N ASP A 138 1.20 5.88 -18.60
CA ASP A 138 0.83 6.51 -19.88
C ASP A 138 2.02 6.61 -20.86
N ASN A 139 3.21 6.97 -20.36
CA ASN A 139 4.42 7.02 -21.18
C ASN A 139 4.85 5.62 -21.64
N SER A 140 4.82 4.63 -20.75
CA SER A 140 5.19 3.25 -21.07
C SER A 140 4.21 2.60 -22.06
N TYR A 141 2.92 2.93 -21.97
CA TYR A 141 1.91 2.52 -22.93
C TYR A 141 2.14 3.15 -24.30
N ARG A 142 2.41 4.47 -24.37
CA ARG A 142 2.74 5.11 -25.65
C ARG A 142 3.95 4.45 -26.32
N ALA A 143 5.00 4.16 -25.55
CA ALA A 143 6.18 3.47 -26.06
C ALA A 143 5.87 2.05 -26.55
N SER A 144 4.94 1.33 -25.92
CA SER A 144 4.54 -0.01 -26.36
C SER A 144 3.69 0.03 -27.62
N VAL A 145 2.85 1.05 -27.81
CA VAL A 145 2.12 1.32 -29.06
C VAL A 145 3.11 1.62 -30.20
N GLU A 146 4.10 2.48 -29.98
CA GLU A 146 5.14 2.79 -30.97
C GLU A 146 5.97 1.56 -31.37
N SER A 147 6.09 0.58 -30.48
CA SER A 147 6.86 -0.65 -30.68
C SER A 147 6.00 -1.85 -31.11
N ASP A 148 4.69 -1.66 -31.35
CA ASP A 148 3.72 -2.73 -31.65
C ASP A 148 3.73 -3.89 -30.63
N ASN A 149 3.90 -3.57 -29.34
CA ASN A 149 4.01 -4.54 -28.25
C ASN A 149 3.03 -4.24 -27.10
N VAL A 150 1.79 -3.88 -27.45
CA VAL A 150 0.76 -3.52 -26.47
C VAL A 150 0.36 -4.73 -25.60
N GLU A 151 0.24 -5.92 -26.20
CA GLU A 151 -0.11 -7.15 -25.46
C GLU A 151 0.96 -7.49 -24.41
N GLY A 152 2.25 -7.39 -24.76
CA GLY A 152 3.34 -7.63 -23.82
C GLY A 152 3.35 -6.60 -22.68
N TRP A 153 3.06 -5.34 -22.99
CA TRP A 153 2.91 -4.30 -21.96
C TRP A 153 1.74 -4.61 -21.02
N LEU A 154 0.57 -4.98 -21.55
CA LEU A 154 -0.61 -5.31 -20.78
C LEU A 154 -0.37 -6.51 -19.86
N SER A 155 0.29 -7.55 -20.37
CA SER A 155 0.69 -8.70 -19.58
C SER A 155 1.59 -8.32 -18.40
N ASN A 156 2.57 -7.44 -18.62
CA ASN A 156 3.47 -6.96 -17.55
C ASN A 156 2.71 -6.16 -16.48
N VAL A 157 1.76 -5.31 -16.89
CA VAL A 157 0.91 -4.54 -15.97
C VAL A 157 0.07 -5.47 -15.10
N TRP A 158 -0.55 -6.49 -15.70
CA TRP A 158 -1.36 -7.47 -14.98
C TRP A 158 -0.52 -8.33 -14.02
N GLU A 159 0.69 -8.74 -14.42
CA GLU A 159 1.63 -9.43 -13.54
C GLU A 159 2.01 -8.56 -12.34
N HIS A 160 2.29 -7.28 -12.57
CA HIS A 160 2.62 -6.33 -11.51
C HIS A 160 1.44 -6.12 -10.54
N ALA A 161 0.20 -6.06 -11.06
CA ALA A 161 -1.01 -5.99 -10.25
C ALA A 161 -1.23 -7.28 -9.44
N ALA A 162 -0.95 -8.46 -10.03
CA ALA A 162 -1.03 -9.74 -9.34
C ALA A 162 -0.08 -9.80 -8.13
N LYS A 163 1.16 -9.32 -8.28
CA LYS A 163 2.11 -9.17 -7.17
C LYS A 163 1.58 -8.24 -6.09
N GLY A 164 0.93 -7.13 -6.46
CA GLY A 164 0.26 -6.24 -5.51
C GLY A 164 -0.83 -6.97 -4.70
N ARG A 165 -1.66 -7.79 -5.36
CA ARG A 165 -2.70 -8.59 -4.69
C ARG A 165 -2.10 -9.64 -3.74
N GLU A 166 -0.99 -10.28 -4.12
CA GLU A 166 -0.26 -11.19 -3.23
C GLU A 166 0.23 -10.47 -1.96
N LEU A 167 0.82 -9.28 -2.11
CA LEU A 167 1.26 -8.46 -0.98
C LEU A 167 0.10 -8.04 -0.08
N LEU A 168 -1.05 -7.67 -0.66
CA LEU A 168 -2.25 -7.35 0.09
C LEU A 168 -2.76 -8.56 0.88
N CYS A 169 -2.71 -9.76 0.31
CA CYS A 169 -3.06 -11.00 1.01
C CYS A 169 -2.09 -11.29 2.15
N ARG A 170 -0.78 -11.10 1.94
CA ARG A 170 0.23 -11.24 3.00
C ARG A 170 -0.01 -10.25 4.14
N LEU A 171 -0.27 -8.98 3.83
CA LEU A 171 -0.65 -7.94 4.81
C LEU A 171 -1.87 -8.37 5.64
N ARG A 172 -2.95 -8.81 4.99
CA ARG A 172 -4.17 -9.29 5.66
C ARG A 172 -3.95 -10.54 6.52
N SER A 173 -3.01 -11.39 6.14
CA SER A 173 -2.70 -12.62 6.88
C SER A 173 -1.85 -12.40 8.12
N MET A 174 -1.41 -11.18 8.42
CA MET A 174 -0.61 -10.84 9.59
C MET A 174 -1.41 -10.79 10.91
N GLU A 175 -2.43 -11.64 11.06
CA GLU A 175 -3.22 -11.82 12.30
C GLU A 175 -2.43 -12.56 13.41
N GLY A 176 -1.10 -12.41 13.44
CA GLY A 176 -0.19 -13.15 14.30
C GLY A 176 -0.08 -12.61 15.73
N ARG A 177 0.91 -13.12 16.48
CA ARG A 177 1.18 -12.63 17.84
C ARG A 177 1.78 -11.23 17.77
N LEU A 178 1.12 -10.29 18.45
CA LEU A 178 1.61 -8.92 18.62
C LEU A 178 2.80 -8.88 19.59
N PRO A 179 3.80 -8.00 19.38
CA PRO A 179 4.85 -7.75 20.35
C PRO A 179 4.26 -7.27 21.68
N TYR A 180 4.95 -7.53 22.80
CA TYR A 180 4.44 -7.14 24.13
C TYR A 180 4.48 -5.62 24.35
N GLU A 181 5.38 -4.93 23.67
CA GLU A 181 5.57 -3.50 23.86
C GLU A 181 4.51 -2.69 23.12
N MET A 182 3.64 -2.01 23.88
CA MET A 182 2.51 -1.23 23.35
C MET A 182 2.87 -0.17 22.30
N TRP A 183 4.10 0.38 22.34
CA TRP A 183 4.55 1.33 21.33
C TRP A 183 4.87 0.66 19.99
N LYS A 184 5.39 -0.58 20.00
CA LYS A 184 5.63 -1.37 18.78
C LYS A 184 4.32 -1.76 18.12
N ILE A 185 3.32 -2.15 18.91
CA ILE A 185 1.97 -2.44 18.40
C ILE A 185 1.39 -1.23 17.65
N ARG A 186 1.46 -0.04 18.28
CA ARG A 186 0.96 1.21 17.67
C ARG A 186 1.69 1.55 16.38
N GLU A 187 3.01 1.41 16.37
CA GLU A 187 3.81 1.69 15.17
C GLU A 187 3.56 0.67 14.05
N MET A 188 3.46 -0.62 14.39
CA MET A 188 3.10 -1.66 13.43
C MET A 188 1.74 -1.40 12.80
N TRP A 189 0.73 -1.04 13.58
CA TRP A 189 -0.59 -0.71 13.06
C TRP A 189 -0.54 0.52 12.13
N ARG A 190 0.15 1.59 12.54
CA ARG A 190 0.34 2.78 11.69
C ARG A 190 0.95 2.41 10.34
N LEU A 191 2.03 1.63 10.36
CA LEU A 191 2.72 1.17 9.15
C LEU A 191 1.84 0.23 8.32
N GLU A 192 1.11 -0.68 8.95
CA GLU A 192 0.22 -1.61 8.24
C GLU A 192 -0.85 -0.86 7.45
N VAL A 193 -1.49 0.15 8.06
CA VAL A 193 -2.49 0.99 7.38
C VAL A 193 -1.86 1.71 6.18
N GLU A 194 -0.69 2.30 6.36
CA GLU A 194 0.06 3.00 5.31
C GLU A 194 0.41 2.06 4.13
N LEU A 195 0.85 0.83 4.44
CA LEU A 195 1.18 -0.18 3.45
C LEU A 195 -0.07 -0.68 2.70
N VAL A 196 -1.16 -0.94 3.42
CA VAL A 196 -2.43 -1.37 2.82
C VAL A 196 -2.96 -0.29 1.88
N GLU A 197 -2.96 0.97 2.30
CA GLU A 197 -3.37 2.10 1.45
C GLU A 197 -2.51 2.17 0.18
N THR A 198 -1.17 2.09 0.34
CA THR A 198 -0.21 2.12 -0.78
C THR A 198 -0.49 1.02 -1.79
N VAL A 199 -0.68 -0.22 -1.31
CA VAL A 199 -0.94 -1.38 -2.18
C VAL A 199 -2.29 -1.27 -2.88
N VAL A 200 -3.36 -0.93 -2.15
CA VAL A 200 -4.70 -0.78 -2.74
C VAL A 200 -4.71 0.30 -3.82
N ARG A 201 -4.16 1.48 -3.51
CA ARG A 201 -4.11 2.59 -4.47
C ARG A 201 -3.29 2.25 -5.72
N GLY A 202 -2.17 1.53 -5.56
CA GLY A 202 -1.38 1.07 -6.70
C GLY A 202 -2.13 0.06 -7.57
N ILE A 203 -2.75 -0.95 -6.98
CA ILE A 203 -3.58 -1.94 -7.71
C ILE A 203 -4.69 -1.23 -8.48
N SER A 204 -5.45 -0.34 -7.82
CA SER A 204 -6.53 0.41 -8.49
C SER A 204 -6.02 1.25 -9.66
N CYS A 205 -4.83 1.86 -9.53
CA CYS A 205 -4.22 2.60 -10.63
C CYS A 205 -3.90 1.70 -11.84
N LEU A 206 -3.35 0.50 -11.61
CA LEU A 206 -3.02 -0.46 -12.67
C LEU A 206 -4.30 -0.97 -13.35
N GLU A 207 -5.29 -1.39 -12.56
CA GLU A 207 -6.55 -1.97 -13.06
C GLU A 207 -7.41 -0.97 -13.83
N LEU A 208 -7.47 0.28 -13.35
CA LEU A 208 -8.18 1.35 -14.07
C LEU A 208 -7.53 1.60 -15.44
N ARG A 209 -6.19 1.66 -15.48
CA ARG A 209 -5.46 1.95 -16.71
C ARG A 209 -5.49 0.78 -17.70
N SER A 210 -5.37 -0.46 -17.26
CA SER A 210 -5.52 -1.63 -18.14
C SER A 210 -6.93 -1.71 -18.73
N SER A 211 -7.96 -1.49 -17.92
CA SER A 211 -9.36 -1.50 -18.37
C SER A 211 -9.65 -0.42 -19.42
N LEU A 212 -9.05 0.77 -19.30
CA LEU A 212 -9.18 1.85 -20.28
C LEU A 212 -8.53 1.50 -21.63
N VAL A 213 -7.46 0.72 -21.62
CA VAL A 213 -6.78 0.24 -22.84
C VAL A 213 -7.62 -0.86 -23.51
N GLU A 214 -8.08 -1.85 -22.75
CA GLU A 214 -8.86 -2.99 -23.26
C GLU A 214 -10.19 -2.58 -23.89
N THR A 215 -10.88 -1.61 -23.28
CA THR A 215 -12.20 -1.17 -23.75
C THR A 215 -12.15 -0.33 -25.03
N GLY A 216 -10.96 0.10 -25.49
CA GLY A 216 -10.79 0.85 -26.75
C GLY A 216 -11.53 2.20 -26.81
N HIS A 217 -12.22 2.60 -25.74
CA HIS A 217 -13.12 3.75 -25.70
C HIS A 217 -12.39 5.10 -25.63
N LEU A 218 -11.08 5.12 -25.47
CA LEU A 218 -10.27 6.35 -25.55
C LEU A 218 -10.01 6.84 -26.99
N ASN A 219 -10.51 6.13 -28.01
CA ASN A 219 -10.58 6.68 -29.38
C ASN A 219 -11.63 7.80 -29.55
N LEU A 220 -12.31 8.25 -28.49
CA LEU A 220 -13.37 9.26 -28.58
C LEU A 220 -12.89 10.72 -28.52
N VAL A 221 -11.61 11.01 -28.26
CA VAL A 221 -11.12 12.40 -28.13
C VAL A 221 -10.06 12.80 -29.17
N THR A 222 -9.49 11.85 -29.91
CA THR A 222 -8.52 12.16 -30.99
C THR A 222 -9.18 12.53 -32.33
N GLY A 223 -10.51 12.47 -32.44
CA GLY A 223 -11.26 12.67 -33.68
C GLY A 223 -11.83 14.06 -33.95
N VAL A 224 -11.45 15.11 -33.21
CA VAL A 224 -11.96 16.49 -33.46
C VAL A 224 -10.85 17.52 -33.44
N MET A 225 -9.91 17.39 -34.40
CA MET A 225 -9.14 18.52 -34.93
C MET A 225 -8.93 18.31 -36.44
N GLU A 226 -10.03 18.16 -37.19
CA GLU A 226 -10.06 18.46 -38.63
C GLU A 226 -10.65 19.85 -38.85
#